data_AF-A0A7S0XQ53-F1
#
_entry.id   AF-A0A7S0XQ53-F1
#
_cell.length_a   1.000
_cell.length_b   1.000
_cell.length_c   1.000
_cell.angle_alpha   90.00
_cell.angle_beta   90.00
_cell.angle_gamma   90.00
#
_symmetry.space_group_name_H-M   'P 1'
#
loop_
_entity.id
_entity.type
_entity.pdbx_description
1 polymer ?
#
loop_
_entity_poly.entity_id
_entity_poly.type
_entity_poly.pdbx_seq_one_letter_code
_entity_poly.pdbx_strand_id
1 'polypeptide(L)'
;MAIKKNNSILRGGMATTIFSFAVVVVSFVLLVFLLEGSKVDALTINHVSSKTKRPTTWLIDGNNFLGQRGVHGLPRDGDKLAEKLLPISGKQGGSSTPNEVLLVFDGRKDVDTERTKSELAESFTKVQLEHGIIADDFLIEEIKEIQRTDPSRRVKLVTADKRLRQQALAIRPTVKQVVNPKNFWKKYVPRMSGQKKNPTPHMPRSSDERDEEE
;
A
#
# COMPACT_ATOMS: atom_id res chain seq x y z
N MET A 1 35.74 72.76 63.09
CA MET A 1 35.31 73.30 61.79
C MET A 1 34.80 72.14 60.94
N ALA A 2 33.69 72.35 60.23
CA ALA A 2 32.76 71.33 59.74
C ALA A 2 33.23 70.51 58.51
N ILE A 3 32.48 69.42 58.25
CA ILE A 3 31.94 68.88 56.96
C ILE A 3 32.10 67.34 56.95
N LYS A 4 31.07 66.49 57.15
CA LYS A 4 29.87 66.09 56.36
C LYS A 4 30.07 64.84 55.48
N LYS A 5 29.14 63.88 55.70
CA LYS A 5 28.43 62.96 54.77
C LYS A 5 28.95 61.53 54.46
N ASN A 6 28.18 60.59 55.04
CA ASN A 6 27.27 59.59 54.43
C ASN A 6 27.76 58.33 53.69
N ASN A 7 26.97 57.27 53.98
CA ASN A 7 26.67 56.04 53.23
C ASN A 7 27.78 54.97 53.22
N SER A 8 27.53 53.66 53.31
CA SER A 8 26.32 52.88 53.05
C SER A 8 26.54 51.41 53.47
N ILE A 9 25.43 50.73 53.86
CA ILE A 9 25.04 49.35 53.49
C ILE A 9 25.98 48.21 53.97
N LEU A 10 25.62 47.47 55.02
CA LEU A 10 24.75 46.26 55.03
C LEU A 10 25.26 45.05 54.22
N ARG A 11 25.47 43.95 54.98
CA ARG A 11 25.23 42.52 54.67
C ARG A 11 26.45 41.62 54.57
N GLY A 12 26.52 40.68 55.51
CA GLY A 12 27.25 39.44 55.39
C GLY A 12 26.83 38.48 56.50
N GLY A 13 26.05 37.46 56.14
CA GLY A 13 25.95 36.22 56.93
C GLY A 13 24.63 36.00 57.64
N MET A 14 23.73 35.24 57.01
CA MET A 14 23.42 33.85 57.41
C MET A 14 22.04 33.47 56.87
N ALA A 15 22.03 32.67 55.81
CA ALA A 15 20.86 31.91 55.37
C ALA A 15 21.35 30.54 54.87
N THR A 16 21.97 29.78 55.77
CA THR A 16 22.30 28.36 55.58
C THR A 16 21.11 27.52 56.06
N THR A 17 20.01 27.47 55.30
CA THR A 17 18.88 26.57 55.62
C THR A 17 17.89 26.37 54.46
N ILE A 18 18.34 26.13 53.21
CA ILE A 18 17.40 25.75 52.12
C ILE A 18 17.88 24.55 51.27
N PHE A 19 19.02 23.93 51.57
CA PHE A 19 19.59 22.91 50.68
C PHE A 19 19.14 21.45 50.90
N SER A 20 18.10 21.19 51.70
CA SER A 20 17.69 19.80 52.02
C SER A 20 16.27 19.40 51.60
N PHE A 21 15.51 20.27 50.93
CA PHE A 21 14.17 19.92 50.44
C PHE A 21 14.08 19.68 48.93
N ALA A 22 15.01 20.20 48.13
CA ALA A 22 14.96 20.07 46.67
C ALA A 22 15.35 18.66 46.17
N VAL A 23 16.26 17.96 46.86
CA VAL A 23 16.76 16.65 46.40
C VAL A 23 15.73 15.53 46.58
N VAL A 24 14.88 15.61 47.62
CA VAL A 24 13.85 14.60 47.89
C VAL A 24 12.68 14.71 46.92
N VAL A 25 12.29 15.93 46.53
CA VAL A 25 11.17 16.15 45.59
C VAL A 25 11.54 15.73 44.17
N VAL A 26 12.78 15.95 43.74
CA VAL A 26 13.24 15.54 42.39
C VAL A 26 13.32 14.01 42.27
N SER A 27 13.70 13.29 43.33
CA SER A 27 13.68 11.81 43.33
C SER A 27 12.26 11.23 43.30
N PHE A 28 11.28 11.90 43.92
CA PHE A 28 9.90 11.40 43.92
C PHE A 28 9.17 11.67 42.60
N VAL A 29 9.45 12.80 41.94
CA VAL A 29 8.87 13.10 40.60
C VAL A 29 9.46 12.17 39.53
N LEU A 30 10.73 11.79 39.62
CA LEU A 30 11.32 10.84 38.66
C LEU A 30 10.79 9.40 38.84
N LEU A 31 10.40 9.02 40.06
CA LEU A 31 9.81 7.71 40.34
C LEU A 31 8.35 7.61 39.87
N VAL A 32 7.59 8.70 39.94
CA VAL A 32 6.19 8.74 39.45
C VAL A 32 6.13 8.68 37.92
N PHE A 33 7.09 9.29 37.20
CA PHE A 33 7.17 9.18 35.74
C PHE A 33 7.60 7.80 35.22
N LEU A 34 8.25 6.96 36.05
CA LEU A 34 8.56 5.57 35.67
C LEU A 34 7.41 4.58 35.97
N LEU A 35 6.37 5.03 36.68
CA LEU A 35 5.18 4.24 37.02
C LEU A 35 3.93 4.61 36.22
N GLU A 36 4.01 5.62 35.36
CA GLU A 36 2.99 5.86 34.33
C GLU A 36 3.15 4.86 33.19
N GLY A 37 2.68 3.65 33.49
CA GLY A 37 1.85 2.88 32.57
C GLY A 37 2.43 2.73 31.18
N SER A 38 3.42 1.84 31.07
CA SER A 38 3.46 0.95 29.92
C SER A 38 2.10 0.25 29.82
N LYS A 39 1.15 0.90 29.13
CA LYS A 39 0.05 0.21 28.49
C LYS A 39 0.70 -0.68 27.45
N VAL A 40 1.12 -1.85 27.91
CA VAL A 40 1.22 -3.00 27.05
C VAL A 40 -0.21 -3.16 26.56
N ASP A 41 -0.49 -2.62 25.38
CA ASP A 41 -1.66 -3.01 24.63
C ASP A 41 -1.55 -4.52 24.55
N ALA A 42 -2.29 -5.19 25.43
CA ALA A 42 -2.52 -6.59 25.33
C ALA A 42 -3.04 -6.75 23.91
N LEU A 43 -2.19 -7.30 23.05
CA LEU A 43 -2.58 -7.84 21.77
C LEU A 43 -3.59 -8.92 22.14
N THR A 44 -4.85 -8.51 22.24
CA THR A 44 -5.99 -9.40 22.19
C THR A 44 -5.91 -9.98 20.80
N ILE A 45 -5.15 -11.07 20.66
CA ILE A 45 -5.21 -11.95 19.50
C ILE A 45 -6.60 -12.58 19.61
N ASN A 46 -7.58 -11.81 19.18
CA ASN A 46 -8.87 -12.33 18.79
C ASN A 46 -8.57 -13.28 17.64
N HIS A 47 -8.36 -14.55 17.98
CA HIS A 47 -8.38 -15.67 17.07
C HIS A 47 -9.84 -15.87 16.60
N VAL A 48 -10.41 -14.79 16.05
CA VAL A 48 -11.60 -14.87 15.21
C VAL A 48 -11.06 -15.38 13.89
N SER A 49 -10.97 -16.70 13.80
CA SER A 49 -10.81 -17.46 12.58
C SER A 49 -12.09 -17.32 11.73
N SER A 50 -12.40 -16.10 11.32
CA SER A 50 -13.10 -15.86 10.06
C SER A 50 -12.00 -15.56 9.05
N LYS A 51 -11.98 -16.24 7.91
CA LYS A 51 -11.07 -15.98 6.79
C LYS A 51 -11.40 -14.61 6.19
N THR A 52 -11.24 -13.52 6.93
CA THR A 52 -11.34 -12.16 6.42
C THR A 52 -10.23 -12.01 5.39
N LYS A 53 -10.64 -11.92 4.12
CA LYS A 53 -9.70 -11.77 3.03
C LYS A 53 -9.01 -10.43 3.18
N ARG A 54 -7.69 -10.50 3.30
CA ARG A 54 -6.85 -9.31 3.28
C ARG A 54 -7.10 -8.49 2.01
N PRO A 55 -7.22 -7.16 2.12
CA PRO A 55 -7.44 -6.31 0.96
C PRO A 55 -6.31 -6.51 -0.04
N THR A 56 -6.65 -6.54 -1.33
CA THR A 56 -5.70 -6.82 -2.40
C THR A 56 -5.67 -5.68 -3.42
N THR A 57 -4.50 -5.07 -3.58
CA THR A 57 -4.22 -4.09 -4.64
C THR A 57 -3.52 -4.78 -5.80
N TRP A 58 -3.96 -4.48 -7.02
CA TRP A 58 -3.28 -4.90 -8.24
C TRP A 58 -2.53 -3.74 -8.84
N LEU A 59 -1.22 -3.89 -8.96
CA LEU A 59 -0.36 -2.92 -9.61
C LEU A 59 0.00 -3.46 -11.00
N ILE A 60 -0.18 -2.66 -12.04
CA ILE A 60 -0.04 -3.07 -13.42
C ILE A 60 0.97 -2.16 -14.11
N ASP A 61 2.05 -2.77 -14.58
CA ASP A 61 3.04 -2.16 -15.46
C ASP A 61 2.47 -2.09 -16.88
N GLY A 62 1.97 -0.92 -17.27
CA GLY A 62 1.24 -0.67 -18.50
C GLY A 62 2.11 -0.83 -19.75
N ASN A 63 3.35 -0.34 -19.73
CA ASN A 63 4.26 -0.43 -20.87
C ASN A 63 4.61 -1.89 -21.16
N ASN A 64 4.93 -2.68 -20.13
CA ASN A 64 5.17 -4.11 -20.27
C ASN A 64 3.92 -4.88 -20.72
N PHE A 65 2.74 -4.44 -20.27
CA PHE A 65 1.46 -5.01 -20.68
C PHE A 65 1.20 -4.82 -22.17
N LEU A 66 1.34 -3.58 -22.66
CA LEU A 66 1.14 -3.23 -24.07
C LEU A 66 2.19 -3.89 -24.98
N GLY A 67 3.40 -4.15 -24.47
CA GLY A 67 4.46 -4.86 -25.17
C GLY A 67 4.18 -6.35 -25.47
N GLN A 68 3.14 -6.96 -24.89
CA GLN A 68 2.89 -8.40 -25.06
C GLN A 68 2.37 -8.77 -26.46
N ARG A 69 3.19 -9.43 -27.27
CA ARG A 69 2.80 -9.91 -28.62
C ARG A 69 1.97 -11.21 -28.56
N GLY A 70 1.09 -11.39 -29.56
CA GLY A 70 0.33 -12.64 -29.76
C GLY A 70 -0.80 -12.90 -28.75
N VAL A 71 -1.33 -11.86 -28.10
CA VAL A 71 -2.48 -11.96 -27.19
C VAL A 71 -3.71 -11.42 -27.91
N HIS A 72 -4.63 -12.31 -28.28
CA HIS A 72 -5.88 -11.93 -28.95
C HIS A 72 -6.74 -11.02 -28.05
N GLY A 73 -7.29 -9.95 -28.65
CA GLY A 73 -8.15 -8.99 -27.97
C GLY A 73 -7.46 -8.04 -26.99
N LEU A 74 -6.13 -8.14 -26.82
CA LEU A 74 -5.37 -7.23 -25.96
C LEU A 74 -5.21 -5.85 -26.64
N PRO A 75 -5.66 -4.75 -26.02
CA PRO A 75 -5.44 -3.41 -26.56
C PRO A 75 -3.96 -3.07 -26.70
N ARG A 76 -3.64 -2.27 -27.73
CA ARG A 76 -2.31 -1.69 -27.97
C ARG A 76 -2.21 -0.24 -27.58
N ASP A 77 -3.31 0.31 -27.10
CA ASP A 77 -3.47 1.68 -26.69
C ASP A 77 -3.75 1.72 -25.19
N GLY A 78 -3.16 2.70 -24.50
CA GLY A 78 -3.22 2.82 -23.05
C GLY A 78 -4.62 3.14 -22.54
N ASP A 79 -5.37 3.99 -23.25
CA ASP A 79 -6.73 4.38 -22.87
C ASP A 79 -7.71 3.23 -23.08
N LYS A 80 -7.60 2.53 -24.22
CA LYS A 80 -8.38 1.31 -24.47
C LYS A 80 -8.04 0.20 -23.47
N LEU A 81 -6.78 0.09 -23.04
CA LEU A 81 -6.42 -0.85 -21.98
C LEU A 81 -7.11 -0.49 -20.67
N ALA A 82 -7.07 0.78 -20.27
CA ALA A 82 -7.72 1.25 -19.06
C ALA A 82 -9.24 1.02 -19.08
N GLU A 83 -9.90 1.35 -20.20
CA GLU A 83 -11.33 1.09 -20.42
C GLU A 83 -11.68 -0.40 -20.23
N LYS A 84 -10.87 -1.31 -20.78
CA LYS A 84 -11.10 -2.76 -20.66
C LYS A 84 -10.80 -3.32 -19.26
N LEU A 85 -9.99 -2.62 -18.47
CA LEU A 85 -9.72 -2.99 -17.08
C LEU A 85 -10.68 -2.32 -16.09
N LEU A 86 -11.45 -1.30 -16.50
CA LEU A 86 -12.45 -0.68 -15.64
C LEU A 86 -13.44 -1.69 -15.02
N PRO A 87 -13.95 -2.71 -15.75
CA PRO A 87 -14.87 -3.69 -15.16
C PRO A 87 -14.25 -4.60 -14.11
N ILE A 88 -12.92 -4.63 -13.96
CA ILE A 88 -12.26 -5.45 -12.94
C ILE A 88 -12.12 -4.72 -11.60
N SER A 89 -12.26 -3.39 -11.56
CA SER A 89 -12.33 -2.61 -10.31
C SER A 89 -13.77 -2.53 -9.83
N GLY A 90 -14.06 -2.95 -8.59
CA GLY A 90 -15.40 -2.70 -8.05
C GLY A 90 -15.83 -3.53 -6.84
N LYS A 91 -16.90 -3.03 -6.19
CA LYS A 91 -17.53 -3.50 -4.95
C LYS A 91 -18.31 -4.82 -5.08
N GLN A 92 -18.28 -5.50 -6.22
CA GLN A 92 -18.94 -6.80 -6.34
C GLN A 92 -18.16 -7.82 -5.53
N GLY A 93 -18.73 -8.18 -4.37
CA GLY A 93 -18.25 -9.09 -3.32
C GLY A 93 -18.03 -10.54 -3.76
N GLY A 94 -17.55 -10.74 -4.98
CA GLY A 94 -16.89 -11.95 -5.38
C GLY A 94 -15.53 -12.06 -4.70
N SER A 95 -15.21 -13.27 -4.27
CA SER A 95 -13.95 -13.76 -3.72
C SER A 95 -12.65 -13.28 -4.43
N SER A 96 -12.74 -12.72 -5.64
CA SER A 96 -11.60 -12.48 -6.55
C SER A 96 -11.43 -11.04 -7.03
N THR A 97 -12.35 -10.13 -6.71
CA THR A 97 -12.31 -8.74 -7.20
C THR A 97 -11.26 -7.95 -6.42
N PRO A 98 -10.39 -7.17 -7.08
CA PRO A 98 -9.44 -6.28 -6.42
C PRO A 98 -10.15 -5.18 -5.61
N ASN A 99 -9.54 -4.80 -4.48
CA ASN A 99 -9.94 -3.60 -3.74
C ASN A 99 -9.49 -2.33 -4.47
N GLU A 100 -8.38 -2.42 -5.19
CA GLU A 100 -7.74 -1.31 -5.87
C GLU A 100 -6.95 -1.83 -7.07
N VAL A 101 -7.03 -1.09 -8.17
CA VAL A 101 -6.28 -1.33 -9.39
C VAL A 101 -5.52 -0.05 -9.73
N LEU A 102 -4.19 -0.18 -9.85
CA LEU A 102 -3.30 0.89 -10.28
C LEU A 102 -2.66 0.48 -11.61
N LEU A 103 -2.92 1.25 -12.66
CA LEU A 103 -2.29 1.08 -13.97
C LEU A 103 -1.28 2.19 -14.20
N VAL A 104 -0.01 1.85 -14.37
CA VAL A 104 1.09 2.82 -14.46
C VAL A 104 1.72 2.77 -15.85
N PHE A 105 1.93 3.93 -16.47
CA PHE A 105 2.65 4.09 -17.73
C PHE A 105 3.87 4.98 -17.57
N ASP A 106 4.96 4.65 -18.26
CA ASP A 106 6.15 5.50 -18.37
C ASP A 106 5.80 6.81 -19.10
N GLY A 107 6.45 7.90 -18.69
CA GLY A 107 6.33 9.19 -19.37
C GLY A 107 7.03 9.21 -20.72
N ARG A 108 6.33 9.71 -21.75
CA ARG A 108 6.91 9.92 -23.08
C ARG A 108 7.60 11.28 -23.14
N LYS A 109 8.78 11.28 -23.75
CA LYS A 109 9.52 12.49 -24.06
C LYS A 109 8.63 13.44 -24.88
N ASP A 110 8.65 14.72 -24.52
CA ASP A 110 7.96 15.82 -25.20
C ASP A 110 6.42 15.84 -25.07
N VAL A 111 5.82 14.88 -24.36
CA VAL A 111 4.37 14.82 -24.12
C VAL A 111 4.05 14.89 -22.63
N ASP A 112 4.72 14.06 -21.85
CA ASP A 112 4.40 13.88 -20.43
C ASP A 112 5.43 14.65 -19.58
N THR A 113 5.22 15.96 -19.43
CA THR A 113 6.10 16.84 -18.64
C THR A 113 5.84 16.76 -17.14
N GLU A 114 4.63 16.34 -16.75
CA GLU A 114 4.22 16.21 -15.36
C GLU A 114 3.48 14.89 -15.14
N ARG A 115 3.56 14.37 -13.92
CA ARG A 115 2.81 13.17 -13.53
C ARG A 115 1.31 13.47 -13.53
N THR A 116 0.56 12.73 -14.33
CA THR A 116 -0.90 12.80 -14.37
C THR A 116 -1.52 11.58 -13.68
N LYS A 117 -2.43 11.82 -12.74
CA LYS A 117 -3.26 10.79 -12.10
C LYS A 117 -4.70 10.95 -12.56
N SER A 118 -5.28 9.89 -13.12
CA SER A 118 -6.68 9.85 -13.55
C SER A 118 -7.43 8.77 -12.77
N GLU A 119 -8.38 9.19 -11.94
CA GLU A 119 -9.26 8.29 -11.20
C GLU A 119 -10.43 7.90 -12.10
N LEU A 120 -10.38 6.70 -12.68
CA LEU A 120 -11.40 6.23 -13.63
C LEU A 120 -12.60 5.60 -12.91
N ALA A 121 -12.38 5.07 -11.71
CA ALA A 121 -13.41 4.58 -10.78
C ALA A 121 -12.89 4.68 -9.33
N GLU A 122 -13.77 4.51 -8.34
CA GLU A 122 -13.43 4.55 -6.90
C GLU A 122 -12.25 3.63 -6.52
N SER A 123 -12.07 2.54 -7.26
CA SER A 123 -11.03 1.54 -7.05
C SER A 123 -10.13 1.34 -8.28
N PHE A 124 -10.11 2.31 -9.21
CA PHE A 124 -9.27 2.29 -10.39
C PHE A 124 -8.55 3.63 -10.60
N THR A 125 -7.23 3.59 -10.51
CA THR A 125 -6.38 4.73 -10.85
C THR A 125 -5.50 4.39 -12.04
N LYS A 126 -5.49 5.27 -13.04
CA LYS A 126 -4.47 5.32 -14.10
C LYS A 126 -3.44 6.39 -13.73
N VAL A 127 -2.16 6.05 -13.79
CA VAL A 127 -1.05 6.97 -13.57
C VAL A 127 -0.21 7.03 -14.84
N GLN A 128 -0.06 8.23 -15.38
CA GLN A 128 0.90 8.57 -16.40
C GLN A 128 2.07 9.27 -15.72
N LEU A 129 3.26 8.67 -15.74
CA LEU A 129 4.45 9.25 -15.13
C LEU A 129 5.01 10.39 -15.98
N GLU A 130 5.74 11.28 -15.33
CA GLU A 130 6.53 12.30 -16.04
C GLU A 130 7.74 11.67 -16.75
N HIS A 131 8.24 12.34 -17.78
CA HIS A 131 9.43 11.92 -18.50
C HIS A 131 10.64 11.83 -17.55
N GLY A 132 11.36 10.71 -17.63
CA GLY A 132 12.55 10.44 -16.81
C GLY A 132 12.27 9.55 -15.60
N ILE A 133 11.01 9.39 -15.19
CA ILE A 133 10.60 8.39 -14.20
C ILE A 133 10.19 7.09 -14.91
N ILE A 134 10.75 5.97 -14.45
CA ILE A 134 10.47 4.63 -14.96
C ILE A 134 9.42 3.97 -14.08
N ALA A 135 8.42 3.33 -14.69
CA ALA A 135 7.33 2.64 -14.01
C ALA A 135 7.84 1.58 -13.02
N ASP A 136 8.92 0.86 -13.35
CA ASP A 136 9.54 -0.12 -12.46
C ASP A 136 9.83 0.46 -11.06
N ASP A 137 10.54 1.58 -11.03
CA ASP A 137 11.03 2.17 -9.77
C ASP A 137 9.85 2.76 -8.98
N PHE A 138 8.92 3.41 -9.69
CA PHE A 138 7.67 3.91 -9.12
C PHE A 138 6.82 2.78 -8.50
N LEU A 139 6.65 1.66 -9.20
CA LEU A 139 5.87 0.52 -8.72
C LEU A 139 6.50 -0.11 -7.47
N ILE A 140 7.83 -0.16 -7.38
CA ILE A 140 8.53 -0.65 -6.19
C ILE A 140 8.35 0.31 -5.01
N GLU A 141 8.43 1.62 -5.25
CA GLU A 141 8.17 2.63 -4.22
C GLU A 141 6.73 2.54 -3.70
N GLU A 142 5.75 2.40 -4.59
CA GLU A 142 4.34 2.22 -4.24
C GLU A 142 4.12 0.96 -3.39
N ILE A 143 4.79 -0.16 -3.72
CA ILE A 143 4.74 -1.39 -2.91
C ILE A 143 5.29 -1.16 -1.50
N LYS A 144 6.40 -0.43 -1.38
CA LYS A 144 7.00 -0.12 -0.08
C LYS A 144 6.10 0.82 0.72
N GLU A 145 5.44 1.76 0.07
CA GLU A 145 4.52 2.67 0.73
C GLU A 145 3.27 1.93 1.24
N ILE A 146 2.70 1.02 0.45
CA ILE A 146 1.64 0.10 0.89
C ILE A 146 2.11 -0.73 2.09
N GLN A 147 3.36 -1.23 2.06
CA GLN A 147 3.91 -2.01 3.18
C GLN A 147 4.01 -1.20 4.47
N ARG A 148 4.36 0.09 4.39
CA ARG A 148 4.48 0.98 5.56
C ARG A 148 3.12 1.40 6.10
N THR A 149 2.19 1.74 5.21
CA THR A 149 0.88 2.33 5.57
C THR A 149 -0.16 1.29 5.95
N ASP A 150 -0.20 0.16 5.24
CA ASP A 150 -1.15 -0.94 5.48
C ASP A 150 -0.45 -2.30 5.33
N PRO A 151 0.29 -2.75 6.36
CA PRO A 151 1.00 -4.04 6.34
C PRO A 151 0.07 -5.26 6.15
N SER A 152 -1.24 -5.09 6.35
CA SER A 152 -2.24 -6.14 6.16
C SER A 152 -2.58 -6.34 4.69
N ARG A 153 -2.42 -5.30 3.86
CA ARG A 153 -2.71 -5.30 2.42
C ARG A 153 -1.76 -6.21 1.66
N ARG A 154 -2.32 -6.90 0.67
CA ARG A 154 -1.56 -7.75 -0.24
C ARG A 154 -1.47 -7.11 -1.61
N VAL A 155 -0.30 -7.18 -2.21
CA VAL A 155 -0.07 -6.69 -3.56
C VAL A 155 0.04 -7.84 -4.54
N LYS A 156 -0.59 -7.67 -5.70
CA LYS A 156 -0.39 -8.49 -6.89
C LYS A 156 0.16 -7.61 -7.99
N LEU A 157 1.37 -7.89 -8.44
CA LEU A 157 2.02 -7.13 -9.51
C LEU A 157 1.80 -7.82 -10.84
N VAL A 158 1.49 -7.06 -11.89
CA VAL A 158 1.39 -7.56 -13.26
C VAL A 158 2.55 -7.00 -14.07
N THR A 159 3.52 -7.84 -14.38
CA THR A 159 4.66 -7.52 -15.24
C THR A 159 5.30 -8.81 -15.77
N ALA A 160 5.92 -8.74 -16.93
CA ALA A 160 6.82 -9.74 -17.48
C ALA A 160 8.29 -9.36 -17.31
N ASP A 161 8.60 -8.16 -16.81
CA ASP A 161 9.96 -7.74 -16.56
C ASP A 161 10.61 -8.60 -15.44
N LYS A 162 11.82 -9.08 -15.72
CA LYS A 162 12.53 -10.00 -14.80
C LYS A 162 13.11 -9.27 -13.59
N ARG A 163 13.63 -8.05 -13.78
CA ARG A 163 14.27 -7.24 -12.74
C ARG A 163 13.21 -6.78 -11.74
N LEU A 164 12.14 -6.17 -12.25
CA LEU A 164 11.01 -5.72 -11.44
C LEU A 164 10.36 -6.89 -10.68
N ARG A 165 10.20 -8.06 -11.32
CA ARG A 165 9.71 -9.27 -10.66
C ARG A 165 10.58 -9.69 -9.48
N GLN A 166 11.91 -9.68 -9.64
CA GLN A 166 12.83 -10.06 -8.56
C GLN A 166 12.76 -9.06 -7.40
N GLN A 167 12.78 -7.77 -7.70
CA GLN A 167 12.68 -6.71 -6.69
C GLN A 167 11.36 -6.76 -5.93
N ALA A 168 10.23 -6.93 -6.63
CA ALA A 168 8.92 -7.02 -5.99
C ALA A 168 8.81 -8.26 -5.08
N LEU A 169 9.31 -9.42 -5.51
CA LEU A 169 9.27 -10.64 -4.71
C LEU A 169 10.18 -10.59 -3.46
N ALA A 170 11.17 -9.69 -3.42
CA ALA A 170 11.96 -9.45 -2.22
C ALA A 170 11.16 -8.78 -1.09
N ILE A 171 10.06 -8.07 -1.43
CA ILE A 171 9.20 -7.34 -0.48
C ILE A 171 8.06 -8.25 0.04
N ARG A 172 8.38 -9.52 0.31
CA ARG A 172 7.44 -10.44 0.97
C ARG A 172 7.38 -10.09 2.47
N PRO A 173 6.21 -10.26 3.13
CA PRO A 173 4.99 -10.91 2.64
C PRO A 173 4.02 -10.00 1.86
N THR A 174 4.30 -8.70 1.74
CA THR A 174 3.38 -7.73 1.09
C THR A 174 3.05 -8.13 -0.34
N VAL A 175 4.07 -8.43 -1.15
CA VAL A 175 3.86 -8.95 -2.51
C VAL A 175 3.50 -10.43 -2.47
N LYS A 176 2.22 -10.74 -2.76
CA LYS A 176 1.69 -12.10 -2.77
C LYS A 176 2.11 -12.87 -4.02
N GLN A 177 2.02 -12.23 -5.19
CA GLN A 177 2.32 -12.86 -6.47
C GLN A 177 2.69 -11.81 -7.52
N VAL A 178 3.53 -12.21 -8.46
CA VAL A 178 3.79 -11.49 -9.71
C VAL A 178 3.19 -12.30 -10.85
N VAL A 179 2.38 -11.67 -11.69
CA VAL A 179 1.60 -12.32 -12.75
C VAL A 179 2.08 -11.80 -14.10
N ASN A 180 2.35 -12.71 -15.03
CA ASN A 180 2.67 -12.33 -16.40
C ASN A 180 1.44 -11.67 -17.06
N PRO A 181 1.58 -10.57 -17.83
CA PRO A 181 0.44 -9.86 -18.40
C PRO A 181 -0.39 -10.70 -19.37
N LYS A 182 0.23 -11.64 -20.11
CA LYS A 182 -0.52 -12.59 -20.98
C LYS A 182 -1.46 -13.47 -20.15
N ASN A 183 -0.97 -13.97 -19.02
CA ASN A 183 -1.77 -14.80 -18.11
C ASN A 183 -2.85 -13.97 -17.40
N PHE A 184 -2.50 -12.75 -17.00
CA PHE A 184 -3.46 -11.81 -16.44
C PHE A 184 -4.63 -11.55 -17.39
N TRP A 185 -4.34 -11.20 -18.66
CA TRP A 185 -5.35 -10.93 -19.67
C TRP A 185 -6.23 -12.14 -19.97
N LYS A 186 -5.64 -13.31 -20.21
CA LYS A 186 -6.40 -14.50 -20.62
C LYS A 186 -7.20 -15.14 -19.48
N LYS A 187 -6.68 -15.07 -18.24
CA LYS A 187 -7.22 -15.84 -17.10
C LYS A 187 -7.91 -14.95 -16.07
N TYR A 188 -7.32 -13.82 -15.70
CA TYR A 188 -7.80 -13.02 -14.57
C TYR A 188 -8.83 -11.99 -15.02
N VAL A 189 -8.59 -11.26 -16.11
CA VAL A 189 -9.52 -10.22 -16.59
C VAL A 189 -10.94 -10.78 -16.80
N PRO A 190 -11.17 -11.87 -17.58
CA PRO A 190 -12.51 -12.43 -17.77
C PRO A 190 -13.18 -12.95 -16.49
N ARG A 191 -12.38 -13.36 -15.49
CA ARG A 191 -12.91 -13.85 -14.20
C ARG A 191 -13.33 -12.71 -13.29
N MET A 192 -12.53 -11.64 -13.26
CA MET A 192 -12.78 -10.47 -12.44
C MET A 192 -13.87 -9.58 -13.04
N SER A 193 -14.02 -9.57 -14.37
CA SER A 193 -15.11 -8.87 -15.07
C SER A 193 -16.44 -9.62 -15.08
N GLY A 194 -16.51 -10.81 -14.47
CA GLY A 194 -17.73 -11.63 -14.42
C GLY A 194 -18.07 -12.40 -15.70
N GLN A 195 -17.26 -12.32 -16.76
CA GLN A 195 -17.52 -12.94 -18.07
C GLN A 195 -17.27 -14.45 -18.12
N LYS A 196 -16.51 -15.04 -17.18
CA LYS A 196 -16.33 -16.49 -17.08
C LYS A 196 -16.35 -17.00 -15.64
N LYS A 197 -17.44 -17.68 -15.26
CA LYS A 197 -17.41 -18.71 -14.21
C LYS A 197 -16.81 -19.97 -14.82
N ASN A 198 -15.48 -20.09 -14.87
CA ASN A 198 -14.92 -21.41 -15.18
C ASN A 198 -15.30 -22.37 -14.06
N PRO A 199 -15.79 -23.59 -14.37
CA PRO A 199 -15.88 -24.65 -13.38
C PRO A 199 -14.50 -24.80 -12.74
N THR A 200 -14.46 -24.91 -11.42
CA THR A 200 -13.24 -25.34 -10.75
C THR A 200 -12.81 -26.70 -11.31
N PRO A 201 -11.51 -27.06 -11.28
CA PRO A 201 -11.02 -28.35 -11.80
C PRO A 201 -11.70 -29.59 -11.21
N HIS A 202 -12.44 -29.44 -10.10
CA HIS A 202 -13.19 -30.49 -9.41
C HIS A 202 -14.71 -30.31 -9.47
N MET A 203 -15.22 -29.39 -10.30
CA MET A 203 -16.67 -29.32 -10.50
C MET A 203 -17.08 -30.52 -11.36
N PRO A 204 -17.96 -31.43 -10.88
CA PRO A 204 -18.50 -32.48 -11.73
C PRO A 204 -19.19 -31.81 -12.92
N ARG A 205 -18.92 -32.31 -14.13
CA ARG A 205 -19.70 -31.91 -15.32
C ARG A 205 -21.16 -32.23 -15.02
N SER A 206 -22.03 -31.24 -15.14
CA SER A 206 -23.47 -31.46 -15.10
C SER A 206 -23.83 -32.44 -16.23
N SER A 207 -24.57 -33.46 -15.86
CA SER A 207 -24.87 -34.66 -16.66
C SER A 207 -25.94 -34.45 -17.74
N ASP A 208 -26.25 -33.21 -18.14
CA ASP A 208 -27.48 -32.88 -18.87
C ASP A 208 -27.30 -32.71 -20.39
N GLU A 209 -26.21 -33.25 -20.98
CA GLU A 209 -25.97 -33.23 -22.44
C GLU A 209 -25.98 -34.64 -23.07
N ARG A 210 -26.75 -35.56 -22.51
CA ARG A 210 -27.13 -36.80 -23.19
C ARG A 210 -28.62 -36.89 -23.07
N ASP A 211 -29.32 -36.63 -24.17
CA ASP A 211 -30.62 -37.20 -24.55
C ASP A 211 -31.30 -36.31 -25.61
N GLU A 212 -30.70 -36.16 -26.80
CA GLU A 212 -31.44 -35.75 -28.01
C GLU A 212 -30.74 -36.33 -29.27
N GLU A 213 -30.72 -37.66 -29.39
CA GLU A 213 -30.69 -38.35 -30.68
C GLU A 213 -31.55 -39.62 -30.54
N GLU A 214 -32.84 -39.49 -30.83
CA GLU A 214 -33.68 -40.56 -31.38
C GLU A 214 -34.64 -39.97 -32.43
#